data_AF-A0A9D2DGQ9-F1
#
_entry.id   AF-A0A9D2DGQ9-F1
#
_cell.length_a   1.000
_cell.length_b   1.000
_cell.length_c   1.000
_cell.angle_alpha   90.00
_cell.angle_beta   90.00
_cell.angle_gamma   90.00
#
_symmetry.space_group_name_H-M   'P 1'
#
loop_
_entity.id
_entity.type
_entity.pdbx_description
1 polymer ?
#
loop_
_entity_poly.entity_id
_entity_poly.type
_entity_poly.pdbx_seq_one_letter_code
_entity_poly.pdbx_strand_id
1 'polypeptide(L)'
;MNITAIAAFAVIAAVLAVMLRQYKPEYSIILSVAAGVLLLMFVVSAAAPIVDKINEIMDKSAAVSQYGGVLIKALGICLISQMACDACTDAGEVSLASKAELAGKIAMVLVALPLFDDILDVVIKLLG
;
A
#
# COMPACT_ATOMS: atom_id res chain seq x y z
N MET A 1 2.96 17.97 3.74
CA MET A 1 1.69 17.22 3.62
C MET A 1 0.62 17.96 4.42
N ASN A 2 -0.40 18.52 3.77
CA ASN A 2 -1.51 19.18 4.47
C ASN A 2 -2.53 18.11 4.85
N ILE A 3 -2.30 17.41 5.96
CA ILE A 3 -3.15 16.31 6.43
C ILE A 3 -4.61 16.74 6.65
N THR A 4 -4.82 18.01 6.99
CA THR A 4 -6.13 18.64 7.11
C THR A 4 -6.91 18.65 5.80
N ALA A 5 -6.25 18.91 4.67
CA ALA A 5 -6.89 18.91 3.35
C ALA A 5 -7.27 17.50 2.89
N ILE A 6 -6.39 16.52 3.14
CA ILE A 6 -6.66 15.10 2.83
C ILE A 6 -7.83 14.59 3.67
N ALA A 7 -7.86 14.90 4.96
CA ALA A 7 -8.95 14.52 5.86
C ALA A 7 -10.28 15.18 5.45
N ALA A 8 -10.27 16.48 5.11
CA ALA A 8 -11.46 17.18 4.64
C ALA A 8 -11.99 16.57 3.33
N PHE A 9 -11.10 16.28 2.37
CA PHE A 9 -11.48 15.62 1.12
C PHE A 9 -12.09 14.24 1.36
N ALA A 10 -11.49 13.43 2.23
CA ALA A 10 -12.01 12.11 2.57
C ALA A 10 -13.43 12.16 3.17
N VAL A 11 -13.68 13.10 4.09
CA VAL A 11 -15.01 13.27 4.71
C VAL A 11 -16.03 13.74 3.68
N ILE A 12 -15.68 14.72 2.83
CA ILE A 12 -16.59 15.23 1.78
C ILE A 12 -16.92 14.12 0.77
N ALA A 13 -15.91 13.37 0.32
CA ALA A 13 -16.09 12.24 -0.58
C ALA A 13 -16.98 11.14 0.03
N ALA A 14 -16.80 10.82 1.31
CA ALA A 14 -17.62 9.86 2.02
C ALA A 14 -19.09 10.31 2.12
N VAL A 15 -19.35 11.58 2.45
CA VAL A 15 -20.72 12.14 2.51
C VAL A 15 -21.38 12.10 1.12
N LEU A 16 -20.66 12.48 0.07
CA LEU A 16 -21.15 12.43 -1.31
C LEU A 16 -21.45 10.99 -1.75
N ALA A 17 -20.58 10.03 -1.40
CA ALA A 17 -20.79 8.62 -1.71
C ALA A 17 -22.05 8.08 -1.03
N VAL A 18 -22.26 8.37 0.27
CA VAL A 18 -23.46 7.96 1.01
C VAL A 18 -24.73 8.55 0.40
N MET A 19 -24.70 9.84 0.02
CA MET A 19 -25.84 10.48 -0.64
C MET A 19 -26.14 9.85 -2.00
N LEU A 20 -25.13 9.60 -2.83
CA LEU A 20 -25.31 8.97 -4.15
C LEU A 20 -25.86 7.54 -4.03
N ARG A 21 -25.45 6.81 -2.99
CA ARG A 21 -25.92 5.44 -2.72
C ARG A 21 -27.44 5.36 -2.52
N GLN A 22 -28.07 6.43 -2.01
CA GLN A 22 -29.53 6.51 -1.86
C GLN A 22 -30.27 6.68 -3.20
N TYR A 23 -29.65 7.27 -4.22
CA TYR A 23 -30.28 7.50 -5.53
C TYR A 23 -29.92 6.43 -6.55
N LYS A 24 -28.62 6.16 -6.73
CA LYS A 24 -28.08 5.19 -7.71
C LYS A 24 -26.81 4.52 -7.14
N PRO A 25 -26.89 3.29 -6.61
CA PRO A 25 -25.76 2.64 -5.95
C PRO A 25 -24.55 2.39 -6.86
N GLU A 26 -24.76 2.20 -8.17
CA GLU A 26 -23.67 2.00 -9.13
C GLU A 26 -22.70 3.19 -9.22
N TYR A 27 -23.22 4.43 -9.17
CA TYR A 27 -22.38 5.63 -9.19
C TYR A 27 -21.64 5.86 -7.87
N SER A 28 -22.19 5.37 -6.75
CA SER A 28 -21.52 5.45 -5.44
C SER A 28 -20.22 4.66 -5.42
N ILE A 29 -20.19 3.49 -6.07
CA ILE A 29 -18.99 2.63 -6.12
C ILE A 29 -17.91 3.30 -6.97
N ILE A 30 -18.28 3.84 -8.13
CA ILE A 30 -17.34 4.57 -9.00
C ILE A 30 -16.73 5.76 -8.24
N LEU A 31 -17.56 6.50 -7.49
CA LEU A 31 -17.09 7.63 -6.70
C LEU A 31 -16.16 7.20 -5.55
N SER A 32 -16.48 6.12 -4.81
CA SER A 32 -15.65 5.67 -3.68
C SER A 32 -14.30 5.16 -4.16
N VAL A 33 -14.27 4.39 -5.25
CA VAL A 33 -13.03 3.90 -5.86
C VAL A 33 -12.20 5.07 -6.38
N ALA A 34 -12.81 6.03 -7.09
CA ALA A 34 -12.10 7.21 -7.58
C ALA A 34 -11.53 8.07 -6.44
N ALA A 35 -12.30 8.28 -5.38
CA ALA A 35 -11.85 9.01 -4.20
C ALA A 35 -10.71 8.28 -3.47
N GLY A 36 -10.81 6.95 -3.36
CA GLY A 36 -9.76 6.10 -2.79
C GLY A 36 -8.46 6.20 -3.59
N VAL A 37 -8.51 6.12 -4.92
CA VAL A 37 -7.34 6.27 -5.81
C VAL A 37 -6.70 7.65 -5.66
N LEU A 38 -7.50 8.72 -5.61
CA LEU A 38 -6.99 10.08 -5.40
C LEU A 38 -6.30 10.20 -4.04
N LEU A 39 -6.93 9.70 -2.96
CA LEU A 39 -6.35 9.70 -1.63
C LEU A 39 -5.03 8.94 -1.59
N LEU A 40 -4.97 7.75 -2.21
CA LEU A 40 -3.74 6.98 -2.24
C LEU A 40 -2.64 7.70 -3.04
N MET A 41 -2.97 8.35 -4.15
CA MET A 41 -2.02 9.16 -4.90
C MET A 41 -1.43 10.28 -4.05
N PHE A 42 -2.24 10.95 -3.22
CA PHE A 42 -1.73 11.94 -2.26
C PHE A 42 -0.80 11.33 -1.22
N VAL A 43 -1.13 10.15 -0.67
CA VAL A 43 -0.29 9.47 0.32
C VAL A 43 1.04 9.03 -0.28
N VAL A 44 1.02 8.42 -1.48
CA VAL A 44 2.24 8.01 -2.19
C VAL A 44 3.12 9.22 -2.53
N SER A 45 2.52 10.31 -2.99
CA SER A 45 3.25 11.56 -3.26
C SER A 45 3.86 12.15 -2.00
N ALA A 46 3.18 12.04 -0.85
CA ALA A 46 3.72 12.46 0.44
C ALA A 46 4.81 11.51 0.97
N ALA A 47 4.81 10.25 0.55
CA ALA A 47 5.83 9.26 0.89
C ALA A 47 7.11 9.39 0.03
N ALA A 48 7.05 10.03 -1.15
CA ALA A 48 8.21 10.27 -2.01
C ALA A 48 9.45 10.84 -1.30
N PRO A 49 9.37 11.93 -0.50
CA PRO A 49 10.53 12.46 0.21
C PRO A 49 11.09 11.50 1.28
N ILE A 50 10.26 10.60 1.82
CA ILE A 50 10.69 9.57 2.76
C ILE A 50 11.52 8.53 2.01
N VAL A 51 11.06 8.11 0.83
CA VAL A 51 11.78 7.19 -0.06
C VAL A 51 13.12 7.78 -0.49
N ASP A 52 13.16 9.07 -0.86
CA ASP A 52 14.40 9.75 -1.24
C ASP A 52 15.40 9.81 -0.08
N LYS A 53 14.93 10.11 1.14
CA LYS A 53 15.76 10.09 2.35
C LYS A 53 16.29 8.70 2.67
N ILE A 54 15.48 7.67 2.48
CA ILE A 54 15.88 6.28 2.66
C ILE A 54 16.97 5.91 1.63
N ASN A 55 16.80 6.27 0.36
CA ASN A 55 17.80 6.06 -0.69
C ASN A 55 19.11 6.80 -0.40
N GLU A 56 19.05 8.06 0.07
CA GLU A 56 20.23 8.84 0.46
C GLU A 56 21.01 8.21 1.63
N ILE A 57 20.32 7.54 2.56
CA ILE A 57 20.95 6.77 3.65
C ILE A 57 21.54 5.47 3.10
N MET A 58 20.87 4.82 2.15
CA MET A 58 21.30 3.56 1.53
C MET A 58 22.54 3.71 0.66
N ASP A 59 22.72 4.83 -0.04
CA ASP A 59 23.89 5.09 -0.88
C ASP A 59 25.20 5.15 -0.07
N LYS A 60 25.14 5.29 1.25
CA LYS A 60 26.32 5.24 2.13
C LYS A 60 26.81 3.82 2.41
N SER A 61 26.06 2.78 2.07
CA SER A 61 26.48 1.38 2.25
C SER A 61 25.75 0.43 1.30
N ALA A 62 26.49 -0.21 0.39
CA ALA A 62 25.94 -1.09 -0.66
C ALA A 62 25.08 -2.25 -0.13
N ALA A 63 25.33 -2.75 1.09
CA ALA A 63 24.51 -3.79 1.71
C ALA A 63 23.12 -3.27 2.13
N VAL A 64 22.99 -1.99 2.52
CA VAL A 64 21.71 -1.39 2.93
C VAL A 64 20.81 -1.12 1.72
N SER A 65 21.41 -0.97 0.54
CA SER A 65 20.73 -0.75 -0.75
C SER A 65 19.74 -1.88 -1.12
N GLN A 66 20.09 -3.13 -0.85
CA GLN A 66 19.24 -4.27 -1.16
C GLN A 66 18.03 -4.34 -0.20
N TYR A 67 18.23 -4.09 1.09
CA TYR A 67 17.17 -4.15 2.11
C TYR A 67 16.13 -3.03 1.97
N GLY A 68 16.54 -1.81 1.62
CA GLY A 68 15.56 -0.73 1.45
C GLY A 68 14.70 -0.88 0.19
N GLY A 69 15.22 -1.49 -0.87
CA GLY A 69 14.41 -1.85 -2.05
C GLY A 69 13.32 -2.87 -1.71
N VAL A 70 13.62 -3.83 -0.84
CA VAL A 70 12.65 -4.80 -0.31
C VAL A 70 11.59 -4.12 0.54
N LEU A 71 11.98 -3.18 1.41
CA LEU A 71 11.04 -2.40 2.24
C LEU A 71 10.07 -1.56 1.41
N ILE A 72 10.57 -0.86 0.38
CA ILE A 72 9.72 -0.05 -0.52
C ILE A 72 8.75 -0.94 -1.29
N LYS A 73 9.22 -2.10 -1.81
CA LYS A 73 8.34 -3.07 -2.48
C LYS A 73 7.26 -3.61 -1.55
N ALA A 74 7.62 -3.96 -0.31
CA ALA A 74 6.69 -4.45 0.70
C ALA A 74 5.61 -3.39 1.03
N LEU A 75 6.01 -2.13 1.25
CA LEU A 75 5.07 -1.02 1.46
C LEU A 75 4.13 -0.83 0.26
N GLY A 76 4.65 -0.90 -0.97
CA GLY A 76 3.86 -0.79 -2.18
C GLY A 76 2.82 -1.89 -2.33
N ILE A 77 3.21 -3.15 -2.08
CA ILE A 77 2.29 -4.31 -2.09
C ILE A 77 1.18 -4.12 -1.07
N CYS A 78 1.52 -3.66 0.14
CA CYS A 78 0.55 -3.44 1.21
C CYS A 78 -0.49 -2.38 0.81
N LEU A 79 -0.05 -1.22 0.31
CA LEU A 79 -0.91 -0.13 -0.16
C LEU A 79 -1.85 -0.59 -1.28
N ILE A 80 -1.33 -1.27 -2.31
CA ILE A 80 -2.13 -1.73 -3.45
C ILE A 80 -3.13 -2.82 -3.03
N SER A 81 -2.69 -3.78 -2.22
CA SER A 81 -3.57 -4.84 -1.72
C SER A 81 -4.68 -4.30 -0.85
N GLN A 82 -4.39 -3.31 -0.01
CA GLN A 82 -5.38 -2.71 0.87
C GLN A 82 -6.41 -1.90 0.08
N MET A 83 -5.97 -1.13 -0.92
CA MET A 83 -6.91 -0.49 -1.85
C MET A 83 -7.83 -1.46 -2.56
N ALA A 84 -7.30 -2.59 -3.05
CA ALA A 84 -8.12 -3.58 -3.73
C ALA A 84 -9.16 -4.19 -2.77
N CYS A 85 -8.76 -4.45 -1.51
CA CYS A 85 -9.65 -4.95 -0.47
C CYS A 85 -10.77 -3.94 -0.14
N ASP A 86 -10.40 -2.67 0.07
CA ASP A 86 -11.33 -1.60 0.41
C ASP A 86 -12.30 -1.34 -0.76
N ALA A 87 -11.81 -1.30 -2.00
CA ALA A 87 -12.63 -1.14 -3.19
C ALA A 87 -13.64 -2.30 -3.39
N CYS A 88 -13.21 -3.54 -3.16
CA CYS A 88 -14.11 -4.70 -3.22
C CYS A 88 -15.14 -4.68 -2.07
N THR A 89 -14.75 -4.23 -0.88
CA THR A 89 -15.64 -4.11 0.27
C THR A 89 -16.70 -3.02 0.06
N ASP A 90 -16.30 -1.88 -0.48
CA ASP A 90 -17.20 -0.78 -0.86
C ASP A 90 -18.21 -1.19 -1.93
N ALA A 91 -17.79 -2.04 -2.87
CA ALA A 91 -18.67 -2.64 -3.89
C ALA A 91 -19.67 -3.66 -3.32
N GLY A 92 -19.53 -4.06 -2.05
CA GLY A 92 -20.35 -5.09 -1.39
C GLY A 92 -19.83 -6.52 -1.57
N GLU A 93 -18.67 -6.69 -2.20
CA GLU A 93 -18.07 -7.98 -2.55
C GLU A 93 -17.02 -8.44 -1.53
N VAL A 94 -17.48 -8.81 -0.33
CA VAL A 94 -16.59 -9.21 0.79
C VAL A 94 -15.76 -10.45 0.45
N SER A 95 -16.28 -11.39 -0.34
CA SER A 95 -15.52 -12.58 -0.75
C SER A 95 -14.32 -12.21 -1.63
N LEU A 96 -14.49 -11.27 -2.57
CA LEU A 96 -13.40 -10.75 -3.40
C LEU A 96 -12.39 -9.96 -2.56
N ALA A 97 -12.85 -9.14 -1.61
CA ALA A 97 -11.99 -8.41 -0.70
C ALA A 97 -11.06 -9.34 0.09
N SER A 98 -11.61 -10.43 0.65
CA SER A 98 -10.82 -11.42 1.41
C SER A 98 -9.76 -12.13 0.54
N LYS A 99 -10.07 -12.39 -0.74
CA LYS A 99 -9.12 -12.98 -1.69
C LYS A 99 -8.02 -11.99 -2.09
N ALA A 100 -8.37 -10.72 -2.27
CA ALA A 100 -7.39 -9.67 -2.53
C ALA A 100 -6.42 -9.49 -1.36
N GLU A 101 -6.93 -9.49 -0.12
CA GLU A 101 -6.11 -9.45 1.09
C GLU A 101 -5.18 -10.66 1.21
N LEU A 102 -5.68 -11.87 0.93
CA LEU A 102 -4.85 -13.08 0.91
C LEU A 102 -3.73 -12.98 -0.13
N ALA A 103 -4.02 -12.49 -1.32
CA ALA A 103 -3.03 -12.29 -2.37
C ALA A 103 -1.92 -11.31 -1.93
N GLY A 104 -2.28 -10.22 -1.26
CA GLY A 104 -1.31 -9.29 -0.67
C GLY A 104 -0.41 -9.93 0.38
N LYS A 105 -0.98 -10.73 1.29
CA LYS A 105 -0.22 -11.47 2.31
C LYS A 105 0.78 -12.45 1.68
N ILE A 106 0.36 -13.20 0.65
CA ILE A 106 1.25 -14.13 -0.06
C ILE A 106 2.36 -13.36 -0.79
N ALA A 107 2.04 -12.25 -1.46
CA ALA A 107 3.03 -11.42 -2.14
C ALA A 107 4.07 -10.83 -1.15
N MET A 108 3.64 -10.44 0.05
CA MET A 108 4.55 -10.00 1.12
C MET A 108 5.53 -11.10 1.53
N VAL A 109 5.06 -12.34 1.69
CA VAL A 109 5.94 -13.49 2.02
C VAL A 109 6.94 -13.75 0.89
N LEU A 110 6.52 -13.66 -0.38
CA LEU A 110 7.41 -13.82 -1.53
C LEU A 110 8.50 -12.74 -1.59
N VAL A 111 8.19 -11.51 -1.18
CA VAL A 111 9.18 -10.42 -1.09
C VAL A 111 10.12 -10.59 0.10
N ALA A 112 9.68 -11.24 1.18
CA ALA A 112 10.51 -11.53 2.34
C ALA A 112 11.46 -12.73 2.13
N LEU A 113 11.14 -13.66 1.23
CA LEU A 113 11.95 -14.83 0.90
C LEU A 113 13.45 -14.55 0.67
N PRO A 114 13.87 -13.59 -0.18
CA PRO A 114 15.29 -13.30 -0.38
C PRO A 114 16.03 -12.86 0.89
N LEU A 115 15.32 -12.28 1.88
CA LEU A 115 15.93 -11.92 3.16
C LEU A 115 16.35 -13.16 3.96
N PHE A 116 15.59 -14.25 3.85
CA PHE A 116 15.93 -15.51 4.52
C PHE A 116 17.18 -16.15 3.92
N ASP A 117 17.32 -16.10 2.59
CA ASP A 117 18.52 -16.58 1.89
C ASP A 117 19.77 -15.78 2.34
N ASP A 118 19.67 -14.44 2.39
CA ASP A 118 20.76 -13.58 2.84
C ASP A 118 21.17 -13.88 4.30
N ILE A 119 20.20 -14.12 5.19
CA ILE A 119 20.47 -14.46 6.60
C ILE A 119 21.16 -15.83 6.71
N LEU A 120 20.70 -16.82 5.95
CA LEU A 120 21.31 -18.15 5.93
C LEU A 120 22.76 -18.09 5.45
N ASP A 121 23.04 -17.31 4.40
CA ASP A 121 24.40 -17.09 3.89
C ASP A 121 25.32 -16.46 4.95
N VAL A 122 24.82 -15.49 5.72
CA VAL A 122 25.59 -14.88 6.82
C VAL A 122 25.87 -15.91 7.93
N VAL A 123 24.88 -16.73 8.29
CA VAL A 123 25.05 -17.79 9.30
C VAL A 123 26.06 -18.84 8.84
N ILE A 124 26.01 -19.25 7.57
CA ILE A 124 26.97 -20.21 7.00
C ILE A 124 28.39 -19.62 6.99
N LYS A 125 28.56 -18.35 6.62
CA LYS A 125 29.85 -17.64 6.67
C LYS A 125 30.42 -17.46 8.08
N LEU A 126 29.59 -17.50 9.12
CA LEU A 126 30.03 -17.42 10.51
C LEU A 126 30.32 -18.80 11.12
N LEU A 127 29.74 -19.86 10.56
CA LEU A 127 29.97 -21.25 10.95
C LEU A 127 31.17 -21.90 10.22
N GLY A 128 31.72 -21.27 9.19
CA GLY A 128 32.90 -21.70 8.42
C GLY A 128 33.66 -20.53 7.82
#